data_AF-A0A4R2D0C8-F1
#
_entry.id   AF-A0A4R2D0C8-F1
#
_cell.length_a   1.000
_cell.length_b   1.000
_cell.length_c   1.000
_cell.angle_alpha   90.00
_cell.angle_beta   90.00
_cell.angle_gamma   90.00
#
_symmetry.space_group_name_H-M   'P 1'
#
loop_
_entity.id
_entity.type
_entity.pdbx_description
1 polymer ?
#
loop_
_entity_poly.entity_id
_entity_poly.type
_entity_poly.pdbx_seq_one_letter_code
_entity_poly.pdbx_strand_id
1 'polypeptide(L)'
;MAKPIHPADAADRAKIANATHFNVHLRKGPTEKINQEAPTLAEAVKIADAINAESRKPAMIYAVMPEGTTVFVPKDMADAARQGEPPAEPVPKPERKPAGKRAAILEAAQRGELPAAPDFSAATHKPHRKKLEAVVAMVRAGDIEGLKAFEIKPVSTSPRAIARYRDLAVIALAALSRSA
;
A
#
# COMPACT_ATOMS: atom_id res chain seq x y z
N MET A 1 22.55 8.19 -26.12
CA MET A 1 22.77 7.61 -24.78
C MET A 1 21.46 7.68 -24.02
N ALA A 2 20.89 6.53 -23.60
CA ALA A 2 19.66 6.52 -22.82
C ALA A 2 19.93 7.19 -21.46
N LYS A 3 19.10 8.17 -21.09
CA LYS A 3 19.23 8.85 -19.79
C LYS A 3 19.01 7.80 -18.68
N PRO A 4 19.84 7.78 -17.62
CA PRO A 4 19.61 6.90 -16.49
C PRO A 4 18.23 7.18 -15.91
N ILE A 5 17.40 6.13 -15.81
CA ILE A 5 16.05 6.20 -15.26
C ILE A 5 16.13 6.66 -13.81
N HIS A 6 15.35 7.68 -13.45
CA HIS A 6 15.29 8.15 -12.08
C HIS A 6 14.64 7.06 -11.21
N PRO A 7 15.10 6.81 -9.96
CA PRO A 7 14.56 5.73 -9.12
C PRO A 7 13.05 5.85 -8.86
N ALA A 8 12.50 7.07 -8.90
CA ALA A 8 11.05 7.30 -8.81
C ALA A 8 10.29 6.74 -10.02
N ASP A 9 10.83 6.90 -11.23
CA ASP A 9 10.21 6.41 -12.46
C ASP A 9 10.19 4.88 -12.50
N ALA A 10 11.22 4.23 -11.95
CA ALA A 10 11.26 2.78 -11.80
C ALA A 10 10.19 2.26 -10.83
N ALA A 11 9.97 2.98 -9.72
CA ALA A 11 8.93 2.64 -8.76
C ALA A 11 7.52 2.81 -9.36
N ASP A 12 7.30 3.86 -10.17
CA ASP A 12 6.01 4.10 -10.82
C ASP A 12 5.72 3.08 -11.92
N ARG A 13 6.72 2.65 -12.70
CA ARG A 13 6.60 1.51 -13.63
C ARG A 13 6.16 0.23 -12.92
N ALA A 14 6.73 -0.06 -11.74
CA ALA A 14 6.36 -1.22 -10.95
C ALA A 14 4.93 -1.13 -10.40
N LYS A 15 4.44 0.08 -10.09
CA LYS A 15 3.05 0.30 -9.66
C LYS A 15 2.07 0.07 -10.80
N ILE A 16 2.37 0.56 -12.01
CA ILE A 16 1.50 0.42 -13.19
C ILE A 16 1.15 -1.05 -13.48
N ALA A 17 2.07 -1.99 -13.22
CA ALA A 17 1.81 -3.42 -13.37
C ALA A 17 0.70 -3.97 -12.43
N ASN A 18 0.39 -3.26 -11.34
CA ASN A 18 -0.66 -3.63 -10.38
C ASN A 18 -1.96 -2.84 -10.59
N ALA A 19 -2.13 -2.18 -11.74
CA ALA A 19 -3.34 -1.42 -12.07
C ALA A 19 -4.58 -2.31 -12.14
N THR A 20 -5.67 -1.83 -11.55
CA THR A 20 -6.99 -2.47 -11.69
C THR A 20 -7.61 -2.11 -13.03
N HIS A 21 -7.41 -0.86 -13.46
CA HIS A 21 -7.85 -0.33 -14.74
C HIS A 21 -7.01 0.90 -15.10
N PHE A 22 -7.20 1.41 -16.31
CA PHE A 22 -6.54 2.57 -16.84
C PHE A 22 -7.58 3.63 -17.22
N ASN A 23 -7.25 4.90 -17.05
CA ASN A 23 -8.08 6.01 -17.45
C ASN A 23 -7.33 6.84 -18.51
N VAL A 24 -7.92 6.96 -19.68
CA VAL A 24 -7.45 7.80 -20.77
C VAL A 24 -8.13 9.15 -20.65
N HIS A 25 -7.33 10.15 -20.34
CA HIS A 25 -7.77 11.52 -20.14
C HIS A 25 -7.24 12.43 -21.25
N LEU A 26 -8.13 13.18 -21.89
CA LEU A 26 -7.75 14.28 -22.76
C LEU A 26 -8.59 15.50 -22.45
N ARG A 27 -7.94 16.65 -22.24
CA ARG A 27 -8.61 17.94 -22.17
C ARG A 27 -8.61 18.64 -23.53
N LYS A 28 -9.77 18.67 -24.21
CA LYS A 28 -9.97 19.37 -25.49
C LYS A 28 -10.03 20.90 -25.29
N GLY A 29 -10.68 21.37 -24.22
CA GLY A 29 -10.83 22.79 -23.93
C GLY A 29 -11.00 23.12 -22.43
N PRO A 30 -11.30 24.38 -22.07
CA PRO A 30 -11.53 24.79 -20.68
C PRO A 30 -12.66 24.01 -20.01
N THR A 31 -13.74 23.73 -20.73
CA THR A 31 -14.94 23.04 -20.25
C THR A 31 -15.11 21.62 -20.81
N GLU A 32 -14.32 21.25 -21.83
CA GLU A 32 -14.46 19.98 -22.54
C GLU A 32 -13.30 19.02 -22.21
N LYS A 33 -13.64 17.88 -21.63
CA LYS A 33 -12.72 16.79 -21.28
C LYS A 33 -13.30 15.44 -21.69
N ILE A 34 -12.42 14.56 -22.13
CA ILE A 34 -12.71 13.17 -22.43
C ILE A 34 -12.03 12.33 -21.36
N ASN A 35 -12.82 11.48 -20.72
CA ASN A 35 -12.34 10.44 -19.82
C ASN A 35 -12.91 9.12 -20.32
N GLN A 36 -12.05 8.16 -20.63
CA GLN A 36 -12.46 6.82 -20.99
C GLN A 36 -11.67 5.81 -20.17
N GLU A 37 -12.37 4.82 -19.63
CA GLU A 37 -11.75 3.77 -18.82
C GLU A 37 -11.45 2.54 -19.68
N ALA A 38 -10.35 1.88 -19.38
CA ALA A 38 -9.91 0.68 -20.06
C ALA A 38 -9.44 -0.36 -19.03
N PRO A 39 -9.86 -1.63 -19.13
CA PRO A 39 -9.42 -2.69 -18.23
C PRO A 39 -7.93 -3.05 -18.40
N THR A 40 -7.32 -2.77 -19.56
CA THR A 40 -5.92 -3.11 -19.84
C THR A 40 -5.16 -1.94 -20.45
N LEU A 41 -3.82 -1.95 -20.31
CA LEU A 41 -2.96 -0.93 -20.91
C LEU A 41 -3.06 -0.94 -22.44
N ALA A 42 -3.15 -2.12 -23.07
CA ALA A 42 -3.29 -2.25 -24.51
C ALA A 42 -4.59 -1.61 -25.03
N GLU A 43 -5.70 -1.78 -24.30
CA GLU A 43 -6.97 -1.10 -24.64
C GLU A 43 -6.89 0.40 -24.38
N ALA A 44 -6.23 0.83 -23.30
CA ALA A 44 -6.01 2.24 -23.02
C ALA A 44 -5.21 2.93 -24.13
N VAL A 45 -4.20 2.25 -24.69
CA VAL A 45 -3.42 2.75 -25.83
C VAL A 45 -4.27 2.88 -27.09
N LYS A 46 -5.10 1.88 -27.41
CA LYS A 46 -6.04 1.96 -28.55
C LYS A 46 -7.00 3.14 -28.42
N ILE A 47 -7.55 3.34 -27.23
CA ILE A 47 -8.44 4.48 -26.93
C ILE A 47 -7.68 5.79 -27.06
N ALA A 48 -6.46 5.86 -26.51
CA ALA A 48 -5.61 7.04 -26.63
C ALA A 48 -5.30 7.37 -28.10
N ASP A 49 -5.01 6.36 -28.92
CA ASP A 49 -4.75 6.54 -30.36
C ASP A 49 -5.98 7.04 -31.12
N ALA A 50 -7.17 6.50 -30.82
CA ALA A 50 -8.43 7.00 -31.39
C ALA A 50 -8.70 8.45 -30.99
N ILE A 51 -8.51 8.79 -29.71
CA ILE A 51 -8.66 10.16 -29.21
C ILE A 51 -7.63 11.10 -29.84
N ASN A 52 -6.39 10.64 -30.02
CA ASN A 52 -5.31 11.40 -30.63
C ASN A 52 -5.53 11.64 -32.13
N ALA A 53 -6.16 10.71 -32.84
CA ALA A 53 -6.51 10.91 -34.25
C ALA A 53 -7.45 12.11 -34.46
N GLU A 54 -8.34 12.37 -33.49
CA GLU A 54 -9.30 13.48 -33.52
C GLU A 54 -8.81 14.74 -32.81
N SER A 55 -7.64 14.69 -32.16
CA SER A 55 -7.15 15.74 -31.28
C SER A 55 -5.74 16.20 -31.65
N ARG A 56 -5.51 17.51 -31.65
CA ARG A 56 -4.15 18.07 -31.78
C ARG A 56 -3.27 17.86 -30.55
N LYS A 57 -3.84 17.41 -29.43
CA LYS A 57 -3.15 17.21 -28.14
C LYS A 57 -3.12 15.73 -27.79
N PRO A 58 -2.00 15.22 -27.23
CA PRO A 58 -1.88 13.84 -26.81
C PRO A 58 -2.76 13.56 -25.58
N ALA A 59 -3.52 12.48 -25.66
CA ALA A 59 -4.23 11.89 -24.53
C ALA A 59 -3.23 11.32 -23.52
N MET A 60 -3.53 11.52 -22.25
CA MET A 60 -2.75 11.04 -21.11
C MET A 60 -3.37 9.74 -20.60
N ILE A 61 -2.55 8.72 -20.37
CA ILE A 61 -3.01 7.46 -19.80
C ILE A 61 -2.59 7.42 -18.33
N TYR A 62 -3.55 7.17 -17.46
CA TYR A 62 -3.34 7.01 -16.02
C TYR A 62 -3.66 5.57 -15.62
N ALA A 63 -2.72 4.90 -14.95
CA ALA A 63 -2.98 3.65 -14.26
C ALA A 63 -3.70 3.93 -12.94
N VAL A 64 -4.84 3.28 -12.71
CA VAL A 64 -5.61 3.40 -11.48
C VAL A 64 -5.34 2.19 -10.60
N MET A 65 -4.87 2.46 -9.37
CA MET A 65 -4.50 1.43 -8.39
C MET A 65 -5.70 1.03 -7.53
N PRO A 66 -5.67 -0.16 -6.89
CA PRO A 66 -6.74 -0.61 -5.99
C PRO A 66 -7.03 0.38 -4.85
N GLU A 67 -5.99 1.05 -4.34
CA GLU A 67 -6.09 2.07 -3.29
C GLU A 67 -6.64 3.43 -3.78
N GLY A 68 -7.03 3.55 -5.04
CA GLY A 68 -7.53 4.79 -5.65
C GLY A 68 -6.45 5.80 -6.05
N THR A 69 -5.17 5.43 -5.90
CA THR A 69 -4.05 6.26 -6.39
C THR A 69 -3.94 6.13 -7.90
N THR A 70 -3.62 7.23 -8.59
CA THR A 70 -3.36 7.22 -10.03
C THR A 70 -1.89 7.49 -10.33
N VAL A 71 -1.33 6.73 -11.27
CA VAL A 71 0.06 6.88 -11.72
C VAL A 71 0.03 7.15 -13.21
N PHE A 72 0.72 8.20 -13.66
CA PHE A 72 0.82 8.50 -15.08
C PHE A 72 1.63 7.41 -15.78
N VAL A 73 1.11 6.88 -16.89
CA VAL A 73 1.82 5.87 -17.68
C VAL A 73 2.84 6.56 -18.57
N PRO A 74 4.14 6.24 -18.42
CA PRO A 74 5.19 6.79 -19.27
C PRO A 74 4.97 6.44 -20.75
N LYS A 75 5.36 7.36 -21.63
CA LYS A 75 5.17 7.21 -23.08
C LYS A 75 5.84 5.96 -23.64
N ASP A 76 7.02 5.59 -23.14
CA ASP A 76 7.73 4.40 -23.59
C ASP A 76 7.01 3.10 -23.22
N MET A 77 6.30 3.05 -22.09
CA MET A 77 5.43 1.91 -21.77
C MET A 77 4.19 1.85 -22.67
N ALA A 78 3.60 3.01 -22.99
CA ALA A 78 2.49 3.08 -23.93
C ALA A 78 2.93 2.67 -25.35
N ASP A 79 4.13 3.07 -25.75
CA ASP A 79 4.72 2.72 -27.06
C ASP A 79 5.05 1.22 -27.12
N ALA A 80 5.59 0.61 -26.06
CA ALA A 80 5.81 -0.84 -25.96
C ALA A 80 4.49 -1.62 -26.04
N ALA A 81 3.45 -1.18 -25.32
CA ALA A 81 2.12 -1.78 -25.39
C ALA A 81 1.47 -1.62 -26.78
N ARG A 82 1.81 -0.56 -27.53
CA ARG A 82 1.35 -0.35 -28.92
C ARG A 82 1.99 -1.34 -29.91
N GLN A 83 3.24 -1.73 -29.67
CA GLN A 83 3.99 -2.62 -30.56
C GLN A 83 3.58 -4.10 -30.43
N GLY A 84 2.57 -4.39 -29.60
CA GLY A 84 2.05 -5.74 -29.44
C GLY A 84 3.03 -6.68 -28.74
N GLU A 85 4.05 -6.13 -28.08
CA GLU A 85 4.90 -6.90 -27.18
C GLU A 85 3.99 -7.34 -26.03
N PRO A 86 3.71 -8.65 -25.90
CA PRO A 86 2.80 -9.12 -24.87
C PRO A 86 3.34 -8.63 -23.53
N PRO A 87 2.48 -8.13 -22.62
CA PRO A 87 2.92 -7.92 -21.25
C PRO A 87 3.49 -9.27 -20.81
N ALA A 88 4.78 -9.28 -20.49
CA ALA A 88 5.46 -10.46 -20.02
C ALA A 88 4.53 -11.18 -19.05
N GLU A 89 4.25 -12.45 -19.35
CA GLU A 89 3.37 -13.33 -18.59
C GLU A 89 3.56 -13.08 -17.10
N PRO A 90 2.49 -13.15 -16.28
CA PRO A 90 2.59 -12.84 -14.86
C PRO A 90 3.56 -13.83 -14.21
N VAL A 91 4.81 -13.40 -14.09
CA VAL A 91 5.84 -14.17 -13.41
C VAL A 91 5.34 -14.28 -11.97
N PRO A 92 5.09 -15.50 -11.44
CA PRO A 92 4.78 -15.65 -10.04
C PRO A 92 5.95 -15.05 -9.26
N LYS A 93 5.63 -14.01 -8.49
CA LYS A 93 6.47 -13.25 -7.56
C LYS A 93 7.74 -14.02 -7.12
N PRO A 94 8.95 -13.46 -7.28
CA PRO A 94 9.88 -13.49 -6.16
C PRO A 94 9.33 -12.54 -5.08
N GLU A 95 9.27 -13.06 -3.86
CA GLU A 95 8.74 -12.42 -2.67
C GLU A 95 9.10 -10.93 -2.55
N ARG A 96 8.08 -10.13 -2.23
CA ARG A 96 8.23 -8.70 -1.98
C ARG A 96 9.31 -8.47 -0.93
N LYS A 97 10.30 -7.63 -1.23
CA LYS A 97 11.16 -7.04 -0.19
C LYS A 97 10.26 -6.36 0.85
N PRO A 98 10.57 -6.49 2.15
CA PRO A 98 9.59 -6.31 3.21
C PRO A 98 9.04 -4.90 3.18
N ALA A 99 7.71 -4.81 3.06
CA ALA A 99 6.98 -3.62 3.46
C ALA A 99 7.47 -3.27 4.88
N GLY A 100 8.06 -2.08 5.03
CA GLY A 100 8.99 -1.79 6.13
C GLY A 100 8.45 -2.21 7.49
N LYS A 101 9.35 -2.61 8.41
CA LYS A 101 9.15 -3.18 9.77
C LYS A 101 7.72 -3.26 10.34
N ARG A 102 6.94 -2.18 10.26
CA ARG A 102 5.52 -2.11 10.67
C ARG A 102 4.58 -3.06 9.91
N ALA A 103 4.72 -3.21 8.59
CA ALA A 103 3.83 -4.08 7.83
C ALA A 103 4.13 -5.56 8.10
N ALA A 104 5.41 -5.92 8.22
CA ALA A 104 5.81 -7.25 8.67
C ALA A 104 5.26 -7.59 10.07
N ILE A 105 5.28 -6.65 11.01
CA ILE A 105 4.71 -6.87 12.37
C ILE A 105 3.20 -7.06 12.33
N LEU A 106 2.49 -6.35 11.44
CA LEU A 106 1.04 -6.49 11.30
C LEU A 106 0.67 -7.83 10.64
N GLU A 107 1.40 -8.24 9.61
CA GLU A 107 1.20 -9.56 8.99
C GLU A 107 1.53 -10.71 9.96
N ALA A 108 2.59 -10.57 10.77
CA ALA A 108 2.92 -11.53 11.82
C ALA A 108 1.78 -11.62 12.85
N ALA A 109 1.27 -10.47 13.32
CA ALA A 109 0.11 -10.44 14.20
C ALA A 109 -1.13 -11.10 13.57
N GLN A 110 -1.40 -10.89 12.28
CA GLN A 110 -2.52 -11.56 11.60
C GLN A 110 -2.36 -13.08 11.50
N ARG A 111 -1.12 -13.58 11.45
CA ARG A 111 -0.81 -15.02 11.51
C ARG A 111 -0.89 -15.61 12.91
N GLY A 112 -1.14 -14.78 13.93
CA GLY A 112 -1.17 -15.19 15.33
C GLY A 112 0.19 -15.11 16.04
N GLU A 113 1.22 -14.52 15.41
CA GLU A 113 2.49 -14.27 16.08
C GLU A 113 2.36 -13.04 16.98
N LEU A 114 2.63 -13.22 18.28
CA LEU A 114 2.58 -12.12 19.24
C LEU A 114 3.68 -11.09 18.93
N PRO A 115 3.34 -9.79 18.79
CA PRO A 115 4.33 -8.76 18.53
C PRO A 115 5.32 -8.68 19.70
N ALA A 116 6.58 -8.36 19.41
CA ALA A 116 7.56 -8.10 20.46
C ALA A 116 7.15 -6.86 21.28
N ALA A 117 7.26 -6.95 22.60
CA ALA A 117 6.97 -5.84 23.50
C ALA A 117 7.88 -4.63 23.15
N PRO A 118 7.33 -3.41 23.02
CA PRO A 118 8.16 -2.23 22.78
C PRO A 118 9.12 -1.99 23.95
N ASP A 119 10.38 -1.66 23.65
CA ASP A 119 11.36 -1.35 24.69
C ASP A 119 11.16 0.08 25.24
N PHE A 120 10.95 0.19 26.55
CA PHE A 120 10.84 1.43 27.30
C PHE A 120 11.93 1.55 28.40
N SER A 121 13.09 0.94 28.17
CA SER A 121 14.26 0.92 29.08
C SER A 121 14.85 2.30 29.38
N ALA A 122 14.63 3.31 28.52
CA ALA A 122 15.11 4.66 28.76
C ALA A 122 14.43 5.35 29.96
N ALA A 123 15.18 6.19 30.69
CA ALA A 123 14.70 6.86 31.90
C ALA A 123 13.52 7.83 31.66
N THR A 124 13.39 8.33 30.43
CA THR A 124 12.30 9.21 29.97
C THR A 124 10.94 8.49 29.94
N HIS A 125 10.93 7.16 29.93
CA HIS A 125 9.71 6.36 29.86
C HIS A 125 9.25 5.78 31.20
N LYS A 126 9.94 6.10 32.31
CA LYS A 126 9.58 5.68 33.68
C LYS A 126 8.07 5.72 33.99
N PRO A 127 7.32 6.80 33.71
CA PRO A 127 5.88 6.83 34.02
C PRO A 127 5.03 5.87 33.17
N HIS A 128 5.54 5.40 32.03
CA HIS A 128 4.83 4.53 31.09
C HIS A 128 5.15 3.04 31.26
N ARG A 129 6.21 2.68 32.01
CA ARG A 129 6.60 1.28 32.25
C ARG A 129 5.52 0.47 32.98
N LYS A 130 4.92 1.03 34.04
CA LYS A 130 3.82 0.37 34.77
C LYS A 130 2.63 0.04 33.86
N LYS A 131 2.30 0.94 32.93
CA LYS A 131 1.22 0.72 31.95
C LYS A 131 1.60 -0.33 30.92
N LEU A 132 2.84 -0.33 30.46
CA LEU A 132 3.35 -1.35 29.54
C LEU A 132 3.34 -2.73 30.20
N GLU A 133 3.84 -2.86 31.43
CA GLU A 133 3.86 -4.12 32.18
C GLU A 133 2.45 -4.69 32.37
N ALA A 134 1.46 -3.85 32.69
CA ALA A 134 0.06 -4.26 32.77
C ALA A 134 -0.45 -4.81 31.43
N VAL A 135 -0.19 -4.11 30.32
CA VAL A 135 -0.58 -4.58 28.98
C VAL A 135 0.14 -5.88 28.61
N VAL A 136 1.45 -5.99 28.87
CA VAL A 136 2.22 -7.22 28.61
C VAL A 136 1.69 -8.40 29.44
N ALA A 137 1.29 -8.18 30.69
CA ALA A 137 0.68 -9.21 31.53
C ALA A 137 -0.66 -9.68 30.94
N MET A 138 -1.52 -8.77 30.48
CA MET A 138 -2.79 -9.11 29.82
C MET A 138 -2.56 -9.87 28.50
N VAL A 139 -1.57 -9.47 27.69
CA VAL A 139 -1.20 -10.20 26.47
C VAL A 139 -0.75 -11.62 26.77
N ARG A 140 0.06 -11.83 27.82
CA ARG A 140 0.49 -13.17 28.25
C ARG A 140 -0.66 -14.00 28.81
N ALA A 141 -1.61 -13.38 29.50
CA ALA A 141 -2.81 -14.04 30.00
C ALA A 141 -3.83 -14.38 28.90
N GLY A 142 -3.64 -13.87 27.67
CA GLY A 142 -4.61 -14.04 26.58
C GLY A 142 -5.90 -13.26 26.79
N ASP A 143 -5.89 -12.24 27.67
CA ASP A 143 -7.09 -11.49 28.04
C ASP A 143 -7.44 -10.44 26.98
N ILE A 144 -8.14 -10.87 25.93
CA ILE A 144 -8.56 -10.01 24.82
C ILE A 144 -9.55 -8.92 25.28
N GLU A 145 -10.45 -9.25 26.21
CA GLU A 145 -11.45 -8.31 26.71
C GLU A 145 -10.80 -7.22 27.58
N GLY A 146 -9.91 -7.61 28.49
CA GLY A 146 -9.12 -6.68 29.29
C GLY A 146 -8.24 -5.78 28.45
N LEU A 147 -7.62 -6.31 27.38
CA LEU A 147 -6.86 -5.50 26.43
C LEU A 147 -7.74 -4.48 25.70
N LYS A 148 -8.95 -4.85 25.27
CA LYS A 148 -9.88 -3.92 24.60
C LYS A 148 -10.42 -2.85 25.56
N ALA A 149 -10.71 -3.23 26.81
CA ALA A 149 -11.17 -2.33 27.85
C ALA A 149 -10.08 -1.36 28.35
N PHE A 150 -8.80 -1.70 28.18
CA PHE A 150 -7.69 -0.84 28.59
C PHE A 150 -7.55 0.38 27.65
N GLU A 151 -8.23 1.47 27.99
CA GLU A 151 -8.20 2.72 27.23
C GLU A 151 -6.84 3.44 27.41
N ILE A 152 -6.11 3.60 26.31
CA ILE A 152 -4.85 4.35 26.28
C ILE A 152 -5.03 5.60 25.43
N LYS A 153 -5.09 6.77 26.08
CA LYS A 153 -5.16 8.06 25.39
C LYS A 153 -3.84 8.33 24.63
N PRO A 154 -3.84 8.38 23.28
CA PRO A 154 -2.62 8.43 22.47
C PRO A 154 -2.05 9.85 22.32
N VAL A 155 -1.83 10.54 23.44
CA VAL A 155 -1.42 11.97 23.47
C VAL A 155 0.05 12.20 23.13
N SER A 156 0.93 11.22 23.33
CA SER A 156 2.37 11.33 23.05
C SER A 156 2.94 10.05 22.44
N THR A 157 4.20 10.07 22.02
CA THR A 157 4.87 8.94 21.34
C THR A 157 4.85 7.66 22.16
N SER A 158 4.94 7.76 23.50
CA SER A 158 4.95 6.60 24.41
C SER A 158 3.58 5.92 24.53
N PRO A 159 2.48 6.60 24.91
CA PRO A 159 1.13 6.04 24.86
C PRO A 159 0.72 5.53 23.47
N ARG A 160 1.16 6.19 22.39
CA ARG A 160 0.93 5.73 21.01
C ARG A 160 1.61 4.39 20.71
N ALA A 161 2.79 4.12 21.27
CA ALA A 161 3.46 2.84 21.10
C ALA A 161 2.78 1.73 21.92
N ILE A 162 2.32 2.01 23.14
CA ILE A 162 1.58 1.03 23.95
C ILE A 162 0.22 0.71 23.31
N ALA A 163 -0.52 1.71 22.81
CA ALA A 163 -1.79 1.49 22.10
C ALA A 163 -1.60 0.59 20.86
N ARG A 164 -0.57 0.84 20.06
CA ARG A 164 -0.25 -0.03 18.90
C ARG A 164 0.08 -1.46 19.33
N TYR A 165 0.86 -1.64 20.40
CA TYR A 165 1.18 -2.96 20.91
C TYR A 165 -0.07 -3.71 21.36
N ARG A 166 -0.96 -3.05 22.10
CA ARG A 166 -2.28 -3.58 22.50
C ARG A 166 -3.11 -4.01 21.28
N ASP A 167 -3.23 -3.14 20.27
CA ASP A 167 -4.05 -3.41 19.08
C ASP A 167 -3.51 -4.61 18.28
N LEU A 168 -2.18 -4.67 18.10
CA LEU A 168 -1.53 -5.80 17.45
C LEU A 168 -1.66 -7.11 18.24
N ALA A 169 -1.57 -7.05 19.57
CA ALA A 169 -1.73 -8.23 20.41
C ALA A 169 -3.18 -8.75 20.41
N VAL A 170 -4.17 -7.86 20.36
CA VAL A 170 -5.59 -8.25 20.19
C VAL A 170 -5.80 -8.95 18.84
N ILE A 171 -5.19 -8.44 17.76
CA ILE A 171 -5.26 -9.09 16.44
C ILE A 171 -4.61 -10.49 16.49
N ALA A 172 -3.43 -10.61 17.10
CA ALA A 172 -2.72 -11.89 17.21
C ALA A 172 -3.48 -12.92 18.06
N LEU A 173 -3.96 -12.52 19.23
CA LEU A 173 -4.75 -13.41 20.09
C LEU A 173 -6.08 -13.81 19.44
N ALA A 174 -6.74 -12.89 18.73
CA ALA A 174 -7.97 -13.21 18.00
C ALA A 174 -7.74 -14.14 16.80
N ALA A 175 -6.57 -14.05 16.14
CA ALA A 175 -6.18 -14.98 15.09
C ALA A 175 -5.92 -16.38 15.68
N LEU A 176 -5.15 -16.46 16.78
CA LEU A 176 -4.88 -17.72 17.50
C LEU A 176 -6.18 -18.40 17.98
N SER A 177 -7.12 -17.64 18.54
CA SER A 177 -8.39 -18.19 19.02
C SER A 177 -9.32 -18.66 17.90
N ARG A 178 -9.08 -18.24 16.66
CA ARG A 178 -9.88 -18.65 15.49
C ARG A 178 -9.27 -19.85 14.75
N SER A 179 -7.98 -20.10 14.97
CA SER A 179 -7.24 -21.24 14.40
C SER A 179 -7.19 -22.47 15.32
N ALA A 180 -7.69 -22.36 16.55
CA ALA A 180 -7.83 -23.46 17.51
C ALA A 180 -9.28 -23.98 17.48
#